data_AF-A0A8K0KBA5-F1
#
_entry.id   AF-A0A8K0KBA5-F1
#
_cell.length_a   1.000
_cell.length_b   1.000
_cell.length_c   1.000
_cell.angle_alpha   90.00
_cell.angle_beta   90.00
_cell.angle_gamma   90.00
#
_symmetry.space_group_name_H-M   'P 1'
#
loop_
_entity.id
_entity.type
_entity.pdbx_description
1 polymer ?
#
loop_
_entity_poly.entity_id
_entity_poly.type
_entity_poly.pdbx_seq_one_letter_code
_entity_poly.pdbx_strand_id
1 'polypeptide(L)'
;MAHGKTTRDLLARVNLLIVKHWQHLKRELINAAAFLIPWEHRIKEIESHFGSVVASYFTFLRWLFWVNTVIATLLIAFVIIPERKARGGTLDVRKEMLPEEKAVATNLLTLWDFEGALKYSPMFYGFYSNREKTKGYRIPFAYFMTGLAVYVYSFVATLRKMAENSRMSKLSEKDDECVFSWKLFTGWDYMIGNAETAQNRVASIILGFKEVLLEEREKQKDRRNWKVIGLRVLVNILVLFLLASSAYAVVLVVRRSTQATSKDSWWRQNEITVVLSLISVAFPVLFELIGFLESYHPRKQLRIQLA
;
A
#
# COMPACT_ATOMS: atom_id res chain seq x y z
N MET A 1 32.16 -55.79 34.40
CA MET A 1 31.52 -54.45 34.36
C MET A 1 32.22 -53.39 33.49
N ALA A 2 33.33 -53.69 32.79
CA ALA A 2 34.08 -52.66 32.02
C ALA A 2 33.53 -52.36 30.60
N HIS A 3 32.83 -53.30 29.96
CA HIS A 3 32.36 -53.14 28.57
C HIS A 3 31.22 -52.12 28.38
N GLY A 4 30.43 -51.83 29.42
CA GLY A 4 29.27 -50.92 29.32
C GLY A 4 29.62 -49.42 29.37
N LYS A 5 30.84 -49.05 29.82
CA LYS A 5 31.29 -47.65 29.83
C LYS A 5 31.81 -47.20 28.46
N THR A 6 32.48 -48.08 27.74
CA THR A 6 33.07 -47.81 26.42
C THR A 6 32.01 -47.64 25.34
N THR A 7 30.94 -48.45 25.38
CA THR A 7 29.82 -48.36 24.42
C THR A 7 29.03 -47.06 24.58
N ARG A 8 28.87 -46.58 25.83
CA ARG A 8 28.24 -45.29 26.13
C ARG A 8 29.09 -44.10 25.66
N ASP A 9 30.40 -44.16 25.80
CA ASP A 9 31.30 -43.11 25.30
C ASP A 9 31.34 -43.08 23.76
N LEU A 10 31.32 -44.25 23.11
CA LEU A 10 31.19 -44.37 21.65
C LEU A 10 29.86 -43.77 21.16
N LEU A 11 28.74 -44.09 21.80
CA LEU A 11 27.44 -43.50 21.47
C LEU A 11 27.41 -41.98 21.65
N ALA A 12 28.04 -41.46 22.71
CA ALA A 12 28.14 -40.03 22.94
C ALA A 12 28.97 -39.33 21.85
N ARG A 13 30.11 -39.90 21.44
CA ARG A 13 30.94 -39.38 20.36
C ARG A 13 30.23 -39.42 19.01
N VAL A 14 29.52 -40.51 18.71
CA VAL A 14 28.71 -40.63 17.48
C VAL A 14 27.59 -39.60 17.48
N ASN A 15 26.87 -39.40 18.58
CA ASN A 15 25.86 -38.35 18.69
C ASN A 15 26.46 -36.95 18.49
N LEU A 16 27.62 -36.65 19.07
CA LEU A 16 28.30 -35.36 18.86
C LEU A 16 28.69 -35.15 17.39
N LEU A 17 29.19 -36.20 16.72
CA LEU A 17 29.53 -36.14 15.29
C LEU A 17 28.28 -35.95 14.42
N ILE A 18 27.18 -36.65 14.73
CA ILE A 18 25.88 -36.50 14.04
C ILE A 18 25.34 -35.09 14.23
N VAL A 19 25.34 -34.56 15.45
CA VAL A 19 24.87 -33.19 15.74
C VAL A 19 25.72 -32.15 15.02
N LYS A 20 27.04 -32.32 14.99
CA LYS A 20 27.95 -31.39 14.28
C LYS A 20 27.73 -31.43 12.76
N HIS A 21 27.58 -32.61 12.16
CA HIS A 21 27.26 -32.75 10.74
C HIS A 21 25.86 -32.22 10.42
N TRP A 22 24.88 -32.45 11.29
CA TRP A 22 23.53 -31.92 11.15
C TRP A 22 23.51 -30.39 11.19
N GLN A 23 24.27 -29.77 12.11
CA GLN A 23 24.42 -28.31 12.16
C GLN A 23 25.13 -27.77 10.92
N HIS A 24 26.13 -28.47 10.39
CA HIS A 24 26.82 -28.09 9.16
C HIS A 24 25.89 -28.16 7.95
N LEU A 25 25.19 -29.29 7.77
CA LEU A 25 24.18 -29.46 6.71
C LEU A 25 23.06 -28.43 6.81
N LYS A 26 22.59 -28.12 8.03
CA LYS A 26 21.58 -27.08 8.25
C LYS A 26 22.08 -25.72 7.79
N ARG A 27 23.35 -25.36 8.09
CA ARG A 27 23.95 -24.10 7.63
C ARG A 27 24.09 -24.06 6.11
N GLU A 28 24.52 -25.14 5.49
CA GLU A 28 24.62 -25.21 4.03
C GLU A 28 23.26 -25.16 3.34
N LEU A 29 22.23 -25.81 3.91
CA LEU A 29 20.87 -25.69 3.41
C LEU A 29 20.31 -24.27 3.56
N ILE A 30 20.64 -23.56 4.65
CA ILE A 30 20.26 -22.15 4.81
C ILE A 30 21.01 -21.27 3.79
N ASN A 31 22.30 -21.51 3.56
CA ASN A 31 23.09 -20.79 2.55
C ASN A 31 22.62 -21.08 1.12
N ALA A 32 22.30 -22.33 0.81
CA ALA A 32 21.72 -22.74 -0.46
C ALA A 32 20.30 -22.19 -0.64
N ALA A 33 19.49 -22.18 0.43
CA ALA A 33 18.19 -21.54 0.41
C ALA A 33 18.31 -20.02 0.18
N ALA A 34 19.29 -19.36 0.79
CA ALA A 34 19.56 -17.95 0.56
C ALA A 34 20.04 -17.66 -0.88
N PHE A 35 20.76 -18.60 -1.49
CA PHE A 35 21.11 -18.55 -2.92
C PHE A 35 19.89 -18.81 -3.83
N LEU A 36 18.96 -19.65 -3.37
CA LEU A 36 17.70 -19.95 -4.06
C LEU A 36 16.66 -18.83 -3.92
N ILE A 37 16.80 -17.92 -2.94
CA ILE A 37 16.00 -16.70 -2.92
C ILE A 37 16.51 -15.85 -4.07
N PRO A 38 15.73 -15.68 -5.15
CA PRO A 38 16.21 -14.94 -6.29
C PRO A 38 16.58 -13.52 -5.85
N TRP A 39 17.55 -12.92 -6.55
CA TRP A 39 17.97 -11.52 -6.41
C TRP A 39 18.45 -11.05 -5.02
N GLU A 40 18.48 -11.88 -3.97
CA GLU A 40 18.90 -11.50 -2.60
C GLU A 40 20.33 -10.91 -2.58
N HIS A 41 21.29 -11.59 -3.22
CA HIS A 41 22.67 -11.13 -3.28
C HIS A 41 22.81 -9.80 -4.02
N ARG A 42 22.07 -9.62 -5.12
CA ARG A 42 22.09 -8.37 -5.91
C ARG A 42 21.49 -7.21 -5.14
N ILE A 43 20.43 -7.45 -4.37
CA ILE A 43 19.82 -6.42 -3.52
C ILE A 43 20.81 -5.98 -2.43
N LYS A 44 21.54 -6.92 -1.80
CA LYS A 44 22.55 -6.59 -0.79
C LYS A 44 23.76 -5.84 -1.35
N GLU A 45 24.16 -6.17 -2.58
CA GLU A 45 25.21 -5.44 -3.30
C GLU A 45 24.77 -3.98 -3.56
N ILE A 46 23.53 -3.78 -4.02
CA ILE A 46 22.94 -2.44 -4.20
C ILE A 46 22.81 -1.70 -2.87
N GLU A 47 22.42 -2.39 -1.79
CA GLU A 47 22.36 -1.81 -0.43
C GLU A 47 23.73 -1.30 0.03
N SER A 48 24.79 -2.06 -0.25
CA SER A 48 26.16 -1.67 0.10
C SER A 48 26.66 -0.47 -0.70
N HIS A 49 26.24 -0.31 -1.97
CA HIS A 49 26.70 0.79 -2.82
C HIS A 49 25.85 2.06 -2.72
N PHE A 50 24.53 1.91 -2.59
CA PHE A 50 23.55 3.02 -2.67
C PHE A 50 22.78 3.26 -1.36
N GLY A 51 23.01 2.43 -0.34
CA GLY A 51 22.37 2.55 0.96
C GLY A 51 21.01 1.86 1.06
N SER A 52 20.48 1.85 2.28
CA SER A 52 19.26 1.13 2.66
C SER A 52 17.99 1.66 1.99
N VAL A 53 17.94 2.95 1.64
CA VAL A 53 16.78 3.57 0.99
C VAL A 53 16.54 2.94 -0.39
N VAL A 54 17.57 2.84 -1.22
CA VAL A 54 17.46 2.23 -2.55
C VAL A 54 17.18 0.73 -2.46
N ALA A 55 17.81 0.04 -1.49
CA ALA A 55 17.58 -1.39 -1.25
C ALA A 55 16.14 -1.72 -0.84
N SER A 56 15.48 -0.81 -0.11
CA SER A 56 14.09 -0.99 0.31
C SER A 56 13.12 -1.08 -0.89
N TYR A 57 13.37 -0.33 -1.96
CA TYR A 57 12.58 -0.39 -3.21
C TYR A 57 12.67 -1.76 -3.86
N PHE A 58 13.87 -2.30 -4.04
CA PHE A 58 14.05 -3.63 -4.65
C PHE A 58 13.52 -4.75 -3.76
N THR A 59 13.61 -4.59 -2.44
CA THR A 59 13.01 -5.53 -1.48
C THR A 59 11.49 -5.55 -1.60
N PHE A 60 10.86 -4.38 -1.76
CA PHE A 60 9.43 -4.27 -2.05
C PHE A 60 9.06 -4.88 -3.41
N LEU A 61 9.82 -4.56 -4.47
CA LEU A 61 9.60 -5.09 -5.81
C LEU A 61 9.65 -6.63 -5.83
N ARG A 62 10.61 -7.21 -5.11
CA ARG A 62 10.72 -8.67 -4.95
C ARG A 62 9.50 -9.26 -4.28
N TRP A 63 8.99 -8.63 -3.22
CA TRP A 63 7.77 -9.08 -2.57
C TRP A 63 6.56 -8.98 -3.52
N LEU A 64 6.43 -7.86 -4.24
CA LEU A 64 5.37 -7.64 -5.21
C LEU A 64 5.40 -8.68 -6.34
N PHE A 65 6.59 -9.05 -6.83
CA PHE A 65 6.77 -10.09 -7.84
C PHE A 65 6.21 -11.44 -7.38
N TRP A 66 6.49 -11.85 -6.13
CA TRP A 66 5.96 -13.09 -5.56
C TRP A 66 4.43 -13.07 -5.42
N VAL A 67 3.87 -11.96 -4.95
CA VAL A 67 2.41 -11.78 -4.85
C VAL A 67 1.77 -11.93 -6.24
N ASN A 68 2.33 -11.25 -7.24
CA ASN A 68 1.84 -11.32 -8.62
C ASN A 68 2.01 -12.72 -9.24
N THR A 69 3.07 -13.45 -8.90
CA THR A 69 3.28 -14.83 -9.36
C THR A 69 2.22 -15.77 -8.81
N VAL A 70 1.84 -15.63 -7.53
CA VAL A 70 0.74 -16.41 -6.93
C VAL A 70 -0.58 -16.07 -7.61
N ILE A 71 -0.88 -14.79 -7.84
CA ILE A 71 -2.10 -14.35 -8.54
C ILE A 71 -2.14 -14.91 -9.97
N ALA A 72 -1.05 -14.80 -10.72
CA ALA A 72 -0.95 -15.34 -12.07
C ALA A 72 -1.15 -16.85 -12.09
N THR A 73 -0.57 -17.57 -11.12
CA THR A 73 -0.73 -19.02 -10.98
C THR A 73 -2.20 -19.39 -10.72
N LEU A 74 -2.91 -18.66 -9.86
CA LEU A 74 -4.33 -18.88 -9.59
C LEU A 74 -5.20 -18.62 -10.84
N LEU A 75 -4.96 -17.53 -11.57
CA LEU A 75 -5.67 -17.23 -12.81
C LEU A 75 -5.40 -18.28 -13.90
N ILE A 76 -4.15 -18.71 -14.05
CA ILE A 76 -3.81 -19.77 -15.00
C ILE A 76 -4.51 -21.08 -14.62
N ALA A 77 -4.44 -21.47 -13.35
CA ALA A 77 -4.97 -22.74 -12.86
C ALA A 77 -6.50 -22.84 -12.93
N PHE A 78 -7.22 -21.80 -12.52
CA PHE A 78 -8.68 -21.84 -12.37
C PHE A 78 -9.44 -21.21 -13.52
N VAL A 79 -8.81 -20.32 -14.31
CA VAL A 79 -9.50 -19.64 -15.43
C VAL A 79 -8.96 -20.16 -16.77
N ILE A 80 -7.65 -20.05 -17.01
CA ILE A 80 -7.08 -20.32 -18.34
C ILE A 80 -7.04 -21.82 -18.67
N ILE A 81 -6.59 -22.68 -17.75
CA ILE A 81 -6.48 -24.13 -17.97
C ILE A 81 -7.85 -24.76 -18.23
N PRO A 82 -8.90 -24.52 -17.40
CA PRO A 82 -10.22 -25.08 -17.64
C PRO A 82 -10.83 -24.60 -18.95
N GLU A 83 -10.65 -23.32 -19.30
CA GLU A 83 -11.14 -22.76 -20.57
C GLU A 83 -10.46 -23.42 -21.78
N ARG A 84 -9.15 -23.67 -21.71
CA ARG A 84 -8.42 -24.36 -22.79
C ARG A 84 -8.90 -25.80 -22.95
N LYS A 85 -9.15 -26.51 -21.85
CA LYS A 85 -9.66 -27.89 -21.86
C LYS A 85 -11.12 -27.99 -22.34
N ALA A 86 -11.92 -26.96 -22.07
CA ALA A 86 -13.31 -26.85 -22.51
C ALA A 86 -13.48 -26.58 -24.02
N ARG A 87 -12.39 -26.33 -24.76
CA ARG A 87 -12.40 -26.05 -26.21
C ARG A 87 -12.70 -27.28 -27.09
N GLY A 88 -12.99 -28.45 -26.51
CA GLY A 88 -13.09 -29.74 -27.20
C GLY A 88 -14.36 -30.02 -28.02
N GLY A 89 -14.99 -29.04 -28.70
CA GLY A 89 -16.08 -29.41 -29.63
C GLY A 89 -16.83 -28.31 -30.37
N THR A 90 -16.89 -27.08 -29.86
CA THR A 90 -17.56 -25.96 -30.56
C THR A 90 -16.70 -24.71 -30.51
N LEU A 91 -16.14 -24.34 -31.67
CA LEU A 91 -15.44 -23.07 -31.88
C LEU A 91 -16.48 -21.95 -31.80
N ASP A 92 -16.41 -21.15 -30.73
CA ASP A 92 -17.18 -19.90 -30.68
C ASP A 92 -16.57 -18.96 -31.72
N VAL A 93 -17.39 -18.44 -32.63
CA VAL A 93 -17.00 -17.49 -33.68
C VAL A 93 -16.23 -16.28 -33.11
N ARG A 94 -16.51 -15.89 -31.85
CA ARG A 94 -15.83 -14.80 -31.12
C ARG A 94 -14.33 -15.03 -30.89
N LYS A 95 -13.87 -16.28 -30.97
CA LYS A 95 -12.48 -16.68 -30.68
C LYS A 95 -11.63 -16.86 -31.93
N GLU A 96 -12.22 -16.65 -33.10
CA GLU A 96 -11.54 -16.69 -34.38
C GLU A 96 -11.34 -15.26 -34.90
N MET A 97 -10.10 -14.96 -35.29
CA MET A 97 -9.78 -13.71 -35.99
C MET A 97 -10.37 -13.73 -37.40
N LEU A 98 -10.93 -12.61 -37.83
CA LEU A 98 -11.28 -12.42 -39.23
C LEU A 98 -10.00 -12.51 -40.10
N PRO A 99 -10.12 -13.01 -41.34
CA PRO A 99 -8.96 -13.16 -42.23
C PRO A 99 -8.25 -11.84 -42.52
N GLU A 100 -8.98 -10.71 -42.56
CA GLU A 100 -8.42 -9.36 -42.70
C GLU A 100 -7.62 -8.92 -41.46
N GLU A 101 -8.13 -9.23 -40.26
CA GLU A 101 -7.44 -8.91 -39.00
C GLU A 101 -6.16 -9.75 -38.81
N LYS A 102 -6.13 -10.99 -39.32
CA LYS A 102 -4.93 -11.87 -39.24
C LYS A 102 -3.73 -11.29 -39.98
N ALA A 103 -3.94 -10.55 -41.07
CA ALA A 103 -2.85 -9.96 -41.86
C ALA A 103 -2.13 -8.83 -41.10
N VAL A 104 -2.84 -8.13 -40.21
CA VAL A 104 -2.31 -7.01 -39.43
C VAL A 104 -1.99 -7.42 -37.98
N ALA A 105 -2.43 -8.60 -37.54
CA ALA A 105 -2.41 -9.04 -36.14
C ALA A 105 -1.03 -9.05 -35.44
N THR A 106 0.08 -9.11 -36.20
CA THR A 106 1.44 -9.12 -35.67
C THR A 106 2.19 -7.80 -35.84
N ASN A 107 1.54 -6.75 -36.35
CA ASN A 107 2.17 -5.43 -36.43
C ASN A 107 2.43 -4.87 -35.04
N LEU A 108 3.56 -4.18 -34.89
CA LEU A 108 4.03 -3.70 -33.60
C LEU A 108 3.10 -2.61 -33.02
N LEU A 109 2.54 -1.75 -33.88
CA LEU A 109 1.50 -0.79 -33.48
C LEU A 109 0.23 -1.47 -32.98
N THR A 110 -0.29 -2.47 -33.71
CA THR A 110 -1.50 -3.19 -33.28
C THR A 110 -1.30 -4.00 -32.01
N LEU A 111 -0.10 -4.53 -31.78
CA LEU A 111 0.23 -5.22 -30.53
C LEU A 111 0.37 -4.23 -29.36
N TRP A 112 0.89 -3.03 -29.61
CA TRP A 112 1.01 -1.97 -28.61
C TRP A 112 -0.36 -1.48 -28.14
N ASP A 113 -1.33 -1.38 -29.05
CA ASP A 113 -2.72 -1.04 -28.74
C ASP A 113 -3.51 -2.20 -28.11
N PHE A 114 -2.85 -3.33 -27.82
CA PHE A 114 -3.47 -4.56 -27.31
C PHE A 114 -4.54 -5.16 -28.24
N GLU A 115 -4.47 -4.84 -29.53
CA GLU A 115 -5.34 -5.38 -30.58
C GLU A 115 -4.69 -6.57 -31.32
N GLY A 116 -5.36 -7.07 -32.37
CA GLY A 116 -4.86 -8.17 -33.18
C GLY A 116 -4.69 -9.47 -32.37
N ALA A 117 -3.49 -10.04 -32.36
CA ALA A 117 -3.23 -11.33 -31.73
C ALA A 117 -3.52 -11.36 -30.22
N LEU A 118 -3.29 -10.24 -29.52
CA LEU A 118 -3.48 -10.14 -28.07
C LEU A 118 -4.96 -10.14 -27.68
N LYS A 119 -5.82 -9.46 -28.44
CA LYS A 119 -7.28 -9.42 -28.23
C LYS A 119 -7.94 -10.80 -28.15
N TYR A 120 -7.44 -11.77 -28.91
CA TYR A 120 -7.93 -13.16 -28.93
C TYR A 120 -7.19 -14.09 -27.96
N SER A 121 -6.36 -13.54 -27.07
CA SER A 121 -5.69 -14.29 -26.01
C SER A 121 -6.63 -14.55 -24.82
N PRO A 122 -6.49 -15.69 -24.12
CA PRO A 122 -7.17 -15.95 -22.84
C PRO A 122 -6.89 -14.90 -21.75
N MET A 123 -5.89 -14.04 -21.91
CA MET A 123 -5.61 -12.95 -20.99
C MET A 123 -6.75 -11.91 -20.93
N PHE A 124 -7.50 -11.74 -22.03
CA PHE A 124 -8.52 -10.71 -22.14
C PHE A 124 -9.92 -11.23 -21.80
N TYR A 125 -10.71 -10.38 -21.14
CA TYR A 125 -12.08 -10.70 -20.77
C TYR A 125 -12.95 -11.08 -21.98
N GLY A 126 -12.75 -10.43 -23.12
CA GLY A 126 -13.50 -10.68 -24.36
C GLY A 126 -13.36 -12.10 -24.91
N PHE A 127 -12.36 -12.87 -24.45
CA PHE A 127 -12.14 -14.26 -24.84
C PHE A 127 -13.13 -15.23 -24.18
N TYR A 128 -13.69 -14.88 -23.02
CA TYR A 128 -14.55 -15.76 -22.23
C TYR A 128 -16.01 -15.69 -22.69
N SER A 129 -16.69 -16.83 -22.69
CA SER A 129 -18.08 -17.00 -23.14
C SER A 129 -18.95 -17.54 -22.01
N ASN A 130 -20.24 -17.24 -22.05
CA ASN A 130 -21.22 -17.69 -21.05
C ASN A 130 -21.76 -19.11 -21.31
N ARG A 131 -21.30 -19.79 -22.38
CA ARG A 131 -21.76 -21.14 -22.72
C ARG A 131 -21.11 -22.19 -21.82
N GLU A 132 -21.92 -23.07 -21.25
CA GLU A 132 -21.43 -24.22 -20.48
C GLU A 132 -20.79 -25.23 -21.45
N LYS A 133 -19.46 -25.28 -21.50
CA LYS A 133 -18.70 -26.16 -22.41
C LYS A 133 -18.22 -27.47 -21.77
N THR A 134 -18.22 -27.55 -20.44
CA THR A 134 -17.75 -28.71 -19.67
C THR A 134 -18.88 -29.21 -18.76
N LYS A 135 -19.00 -30.53 -18.59
CA LYS A 135 -19.90 -31.16 -17.62
C LYS A 135 -19.58 -30.67 -16.19
N GLY A 136 -20.27 -29.62 -15.74
CA GLY A 136 -20.24 -29.11 -14.37
C GLY A 136 -19.30 -27.94 -14.06
N TYR A 137 -18.43 -27.50 -14.97
CA TYR A 137 -17.54 -26.35 -14.72
C TYR A 137 -18.06 -25.07 -15.40
N ARG A 138 -18.72 -24.21 -14.61
CA ARG A 138 -19.24 -22.92 -15.06
C ARG A 138 -18.13 -21.88 -15.09
N ILE A 139 -17.60 -21.60 -16.28
CA ILE A 139 -16.51 -20.63 -16.50
C ILE A 139 -16.82 -19.23 -15.93
N PRO A 140 -18.02 -18.64 -16.12
CA PRO A 140 -18.34 -17.32 -15.55
C PRO A 140 -18.30 -17.30 -14.02
N PHE A 141 -18.78 -18.38 -13.40
CA PHE A 141 -18.74 -18.53 -11.95
C PHE A 141 -17.31 -18.71 -11.44
N ALA A 142 -16.52 -19.56 -12.08
CA ALA A 142 -15.11 -19.76 -11.73
C ALA A 142 -14.30 -18.47 -11.89
N TYR A 143 -14.55 -17.69 -12.94
CA TYR A 143 -13.94 -16.39 -13.16
C TYR A 143 -14.26 -15.43 -12.01
N PHE A 144 -15.54 -15.31 -11.63
CA PHE A 144 -15.97 -14.47 -10.51
C PHE A 144 -15.35 -14.90 -9.19
N MET A 145 -15.40 -16.20 -8.87
CA MET A 145 -14.85 -16.74 -7.63
C MET A 145 -13.33 -16.60 -7.55
N THR A 146 -12.62 -16.84 -8.65
CA THR A 146 -11.17 -16.65 -8.70
C THR A 146 -10.80 -15.18 -8.57
N GLY A 147 -11.56 -14.28 -9.21
CA GLY A 147 -11.38 -12.83 -9.05
C GLY A 147 -11.59 -12.37 -7.61
N LEU A 148 -12.64 -12.85 -6.95
CA LEU A 148 -12.89 -12.56 -5.53
C LEU A 148 -11.76 -13.09 -4.64
N ALA A 149 -11.30 -14.32 -4.88
CA ALA A 149 -10.20 -14.92 -4.13
C ALA A 149 -8.89 -14.14 -4.32
N VAL A 150 -8.56 -13.73 -5.54
CA VAL A 150 -7.39 -12.90 -5.86
C VAL A 150 -7.49 -11.54 -5.17
N TYR A 151 -8.67 -10.91 -5.18
CA TYR A 151 -8.89 -9.63 -4.52
C TYR A 151 -8.68 -9.74 -3.00
N VAL A 152 -9.32 -10.70 -2.35
CA VAL A 152 -9.18 -10.96 -0.90
C VAL A 152 -7.73 -11.29 -0.55
N TYR A 153 -7.07 -12.15 -1.34
CA TYR A 153 -5.66 -12.48 -1.14
C TYR A 153 -4.76 -11.25 -1.23
N SER A 154 -4.93 -10.42 -2.28
CA SER A 154 -4.13 -9.22 -2.49
C SER A 154 -4.34 -8.20 -1.38
N PHE A 155 -5.58 -8.02 -0.94
CA PHE A 155 -5.92 -7.15 0.18
C PHE A 155 -5.28 -7.62 1.48
N VAL A 156 -5.44 -8.89 1.84
CA VAL A 156 -4.85 -9.47 3.07
C VAL A 156 -3.32 -9.45 3.02
N ALA A 157 -2.71 -9.79 1.88
CA ALA A 157 -1.26 -9.76 1.70
C ALA A 157 -0.71 -8.34 1.88
N THR A 158 -1.35 -7.35 1.27
CA THR A 158 -0.98 -5.92 1.39
C THR A 158 -1.14 -5.44 2.84
N LEU A 159 -2.28 -5.74 3.48
CA LEU A 159 -2.52 -5.37 4.88
C LEU A 159 -1.51 -6.01 5.83
N ARG A 160 -1.19 -7.29 5.65
CA ARG A 160 -0.17 -7.97 6.46
C ARG A 160 1.19 -7.31 6.30
N LYS A 161 1.59 -6.98 5.06
CA LYS A 161 2.87 -6.33 4.81
C LYS A 161 2.92 -4.91 5.39
N MET A 162 1.83 -4.16 5.28
CA MET A 162 1.69 -2.84 5.89
C MET A 162 1.72 -2.89 7.42
N ALA A 163 1.04 -3.87 8.02
CA ALA A 163 1.03 -4.06 9.48
C ALA A 163 2.42 -4.46 10.00
N GLU A 164 3.13 -5.33 9.28
CA GLU A 164 4.51 -5.69 9.61
C GLU A 164 5.45 -4.47 9.52
N ASN A 165 5.32 -3.67 8.46
CA ASN A 165 6.12 -2.46 8.28
C ASN A 165 5.84 -1.42 9.37
N SER A 166 4.56 -1.24 9.75
CA SER A 166 4.16 -0.37 10.86
C SER A 166 4.64 -0.88 12.23
N ARG A 167 4.72 -2.20 12.42
CA ARG A 167 5.30 -2.77 13.65
C ARG A 167 6.81 -2.56 13.71
N MET A 168 7.49 -2.69 12.57
CA MET A 168 8.94 -2.44 12.48
C MET A 168 9.26 -0.96 12.76
N SER A 169 8.43 -0.03 12.27
CA SER A 169 8.56 1.40 12.62
C SER A 169 8.32 1.67 14.11
N LYS A 170 7.36 0.96 14.75
CA LYS A 170 7.13 1.07 16.21
C LYS A 170 8.25 0.44 17.05
N LEU A 171 8.99 -0.54 16.54
CA LEU A 171 10.14 -1.08 17.24
C LEU A 171 11.30 -0.06 17.25
N SER A 172 11.46 0.70 16.16
CA SER A 172 12.38 1.85 16.09
C SER A 172 12.04 2.94 17.12
N GLU A 173 10.77 3.04 17.53
CA GLU A 173 10.31 4.00 18.54
C GLU A 173 10.86 3.70 19.96
N LYS A 174 11.37 2.49 20.20
CA LYS A 174 12.13 2.18 21.43
C LYS A 174 13.58 2.64 21.38
N ASP A 175 14.20 2.65 20.20
CA ASP A 175 15.50 3.32 20.02
C ASP A 175 15.34 4.84 20.19
N ASP A 176 14.11 5.37 19.97
CA ASP A 176 13.77 6.76 20.29
C ASP A 176 13.72 7.07 21.81
N GLU A 177 13.70 6.07 22.71
CA GLU A 177 13.77 6.32 24.17
C GLU A 177 15.10 7.00 24.57
N CYS A 178 16.16 6.82 23.75
CA CYS A 178 17.47 7.42 23.96
C CYS A 178 17.76 8.63 23.05
N VAL A 179 16.74 9.30 22.46
CA VAL A 179 16.94 10.46 21.56
C VAL A 179 17.78 11.56 22.20
N PHE A 180 17.56 11.83 23.49
CA PHE A 180 18.35 12.81 24.24
C PHE A 180 19.82 12.39 24.36
N SER A 181 20.07 11.13 24.71
CA SER A 181 21.43 10.58 24.82
C SER A 181 22.14 10.57 23.48
N TRP A 182 21.46 10.16 22.40
CA TRP A 182 22.02 10.16 21.06
C TRP A 182 22.38 11.59 20.61
N LYS A 183 21.44 12.54 20.73
CA LYS A 183 21.72 13.96 20.40
C LYS A 183 22.83 14.57 21.25
N LEU A 184 22.99 14.12 22.50
CA LEU A 184 24.05 14.61 23.38
C LEU A 184 25.42 14.07 22.96
N PHE A 185 25.50 12.76 22.73
CA PHE A 185 26.77 12.09 22.44
C PHE A 185 27.22 12.26 20.98
N THR A 186 26.29 12.38 20.03
CA THR A 186 26.59 12.50 18.60
C THR A 186 26.33 13.90 18.03
N GLY A 187 25.96 14.86 18.87
CA GLY A 187 25.62 16.22 18.42
C GLY A 187 26.83 17.07 18.04
N TRP A 188 27.97 16.84 18.70
CA TRP A 188 29.19 17.61 18.51
C TRP A 188 30.04 17.08 17.36
N ASP A 189 30.51 17.98 16.51
CA ASP A 189 31.46 17.69 15.45
C ASP A 189 32.85 18.21 15.86
N TYR A 190 33.78 17.27 16.08
CA TYR A 190 35.14 17.58 16.52
C TYR A 190 36.05 18.08 15.39
N MET A 191 35.59 18.09 14.13
CA MET A 191 36.37 18.61 13.00
C MET A 191 36.24 20.13 12.82
N ILE A 192 35.44 20.81 13.65
CA ILE A 192 35.25 22.27 13.59
C ILE A 192 36.46 23.00 14.21
N GLY A 193 37.27 23.65 13.37
CA GLY A 193 38.42 24.45 13.81
C GLY A 193 38.15 25.95 14.00
N ASN A 194 37.02 26.48 13.50
CA ASN A 194 36.68 27.91 13.59
C ASN A 194 35.76 28.20 14.79
N ALA A 195 36.10 29.23 15.58
CA ALA A 195 35.38 29.61 16.79
C ALA A 195 33.94 30.09 16.51
N GLU A 196 33.71 30.84 15.44
CA GLU A 196 32.37 31.32 15.07
C GLU A 196 31.45 30.15 14.68
N THR A 197 31.96 29.19 13.92
CA THR A 197 31.20 27.99 13.52
C THR A 197 30.92 27.09 14.72
N ALA A 198 31.84 27.01 15.69
CA ALA A 198 31.64 26.30 16.94
C ALA A 198 30.49 26.92 17.76
N GLN A 199 30.44 28.26 17.88
CA GLN A 199 29.34 28.95 18.56
C GLN A 199 27.99 28.71 17.86
N ASN A 200 27.96 28.78 16.53
CA ASN A 200 26.76 28.47 15.75
C ASN A 200 26.32 27.00 15.93
N ARG A 201 27.28 26.06 16.00
CA ARG A 201 26.99 24.65 16.26
C ARG A 201 26.43 24.44 17.67
N VAL A 202 27.00 25.09 18.69
CA VAL A 202 26.45 25.06 20.06
C VAL A 202 25.03 25.62 20.09
N ALA A 203 24.78 26.77 19.46
CA ALA A 203 23.44 27.37 19.39
C ALA A 203 22.42 26.45 18.70
N SER A 204 22.83 25.80 17.60
CA SER A 204 22.01 24.81 16.89
C SER A 204 21.69 23.60 17.76
N ILE A 205 22.66 23.06 18.50
CA ILE A 205 22.46 21.94 19.43
C ILE A 205 21.50 22.33 20.56
N ILE A 206 21.67 23.52 21.15
CA ILE A 206 20.79 24.05 22.21
C ILE A 206 19.35 24.20 21.70
N LEU A 207 19.17 24.76 20.50
CA LEU A 207 17.84 24.86 19.88
C LEU A 207 17.23 23.48 19.63
N GLY A 208 18.03 22.53 19.15
CA GLY A 208 17.63 21.14 18.95
C GLY A 208 17.17 20.46 20.23
N PHE A 209 17.84 20.69 21.37
CA PHE A 209 17.39 20.19 22.67
C PHE A 209 16.15 20.89 23.19
N LYS A 210 16.07 22.22 23.03
CA LYS A 210 14.90 23.02 23.43
C LYS A 210 13.64 22.56 22.69
N GLU A 211 13.78 22.21 21.41
CA GLU A 211 12.69 21.68 20.59
C GLU A 211 12.18 20.33 21.11
N VAL A 212 13.07 19.39 21.41
CA VAL A 212 12.68 18.06 21.94
C VAL A 212 12.05 18.20 23.34
N LEU A 213 12.60 19.07 24.19
CA LEU A 213 12.02 19.35 25.52
C LEU A 213 10.62 19.99 25.42
N LEU A 214 10.41 20.89 24.48
CA LEU A 214 9.09 21.48 24.21
C LEU A 214 8.09 20.41 23.77
N GLU A 215 8.50 19.51 22.88
CA GLU A 215 7.66 18.43 22.37
C GLU A 215 7.24 17.44 23.48
N GLU A 216 8.16 17.06 24.37
CA GLU A 216 7.85 16.21 25.52
C GLU A 216 6.95 16.90 26.54
N ARG A 217 7.17 18.20 26.79
CA ARG A 217 6.29 19.01 27.66
C ARG A 217 4.86 19.08 27.11
N GLU A 218 4.71 19.19 25.80
CA GLU A 218 3.42 19.20 25.12
C GLU A 218 2.73 17.83 25.17
N LYS A 219 3.46 16.73 24.94
CA LYS A 219 2.93 15.36 25.09
C LYS A 219 2.36 15.10 26.49
N GLN A 220 3.02 15.61 27.54
CA GLN A 220 2.49 15.50 28.91
C GLN A 220 1.25 16.37 29.15
N LYS A 221 1.14 17.53 28.48
CA LYS A 221 0.00 18.45 28.62
C LYS A 221 -1.27 17.93 27.94
N ASP A 222 -1.13 17.13 26.89
CA ASP A 222 -2.26 16.61 26.09
C ASP A 222 -3.10 15.52 26.80
N ARG A 223 -2.69 15.05 27.98
CA ARG A 223 -3.37 13.96 28.70
C ARG A 223 -4.72 14.36 29.32
N ARG A 224 -5.08 15.65 29.35
CA ARG A 224 -6.32 16.15 29.98
C ARG A 224 -7.07 17.20 29.15
N ASN A 225 -7.19 16.98 27.85
CA ASN A 225 -7.85 17.92 26.92
C ASN A 225 -9.24 17.44 26.46
N TRP A 226 -10.12 17.07 27.39
CA TRP A 226 -11.55 16.79 27.10
C TRP A 226 -12.23 17.94 26.35
N LYS A 227 -11.80 19.18 26.59
CA LYS A 227 -12.27 20.37 25.86
C LYS A 227 -11.88 20.34 24.38
N VAL A 228 -10.66 19.90 24.05
CA VAL A 228 -10.19 19.78 22.65
C VAL A 228 -10.90 18.63 21.95
N ILE A 229 -11.10 17.51 22.64
CA ILE A 229 -11.87 16.37 22.12
C ILE A 229 -13.32 16.79 21.85
N GLY A 230 -13.95 17.48 22.81
CA GLY A 230 -15.31 18.03 22.64
C GLY A 230 -15.40 19.03 21.48
N LEU A 231 -14.42 19.91 21.34
CA LEU A 231 -14.35 20.86 20.23
C LEU A 231 -14.20 20.15 18.87
N ARG A 232 -13.36 19.10 18.79
CA ARG A 232 -13.22 18.28 17.57
C ARG A 232 -14.51 17.55 17.20
N VAL A 233 -15.21 17.00 18.19
CA VAL A 233 -16.51 16.36 17.96
C VAL A 233 -17.51 17.39 17.43
N LEU A 234 -17.55 18.59 18.03
CA LEU A 234 -18.41 19.68 17.58
C LEU A 234 -18.09 20.14 16.16
N VAL A 235 -16.81 20.31 15.82
CA VAL A 235 -16.34 20.66 14.47
C VAL A 235 -16.75 19.59 13.45
N ASN A 236 -16.53 18.31 13.74
CA ASN A 236 -16.91 17.23 12.83
C ASN A 236 -18.43 17.14 12.64
N ILE A 237 -19.23 17.38 13.68
CA ILE A 237 -20.69 17.47 13.57
C ILE A 237 -21.09 18.64 12.66
N LEU A 238 -20.43 19.78 12.78
CA LEU A 238 -20.71 20.97 11.97
C LEU A 238 -20.36 20.73 10.49
N VAL A 239 -19.23 20.06 10.21
CA VAL A 239 -18.85 19.63 8.87
C VAL A 239 -19.87 18.64 8.27
N LEU A 240 -20.30 17.64 9.04
CA LEU A 240 -21.34 16.70 8.61
C LEU A 240 -22.67 17.41 8.30
N PHE A 241 -23.07 18.37 9.14
CA PHE A 241 -24.25 19.19 8.91
C PHE A 241 -24.14 20.01 7.62
N LEU A 242 -22.98 20.63 7.38
CA LEU A 242 -22.71 21.43 6.19
C LEU A 242 -22.78 20.58 4.91
N LEU A 243 -22.19 19.38 4.93
CA LEU A 243 -22.25 18.42 3.83
C LEU A 243 -23.68 17.91 3.58
N ALA A 244 -24.42 17.56 4.65
CA ALA A 244 -25.81 17.12 4.54
C ALA A 244 -26.73 18.23 4.00
N SER A 245 -26.55 19.46 4.47
CA SER A 245 -27.27 20.64 3.96
C SER A 245 -26.97 20.90 2.49
N SER A 246 -25.71 20.72 2.06
CA SER A 246 -25.32 20.84 0.64
C SER A 246 -26.03 19.83 -0.23
N ALA A 247 -25.95 18.55 0.15
CA ALA A 247 -26.56 17.46 -0.59
C ALA A 247 -28.09 17.62 -0.66
N TYR A 248 -28.71 18.02 0.45
CA TYR A 248 -30.14 18.30 0.49
C TYR A 248 -30.54 19.47 -0.42
N ALA A 249 -29.79 20.58 -0.40
CA ALA A 249 -30.04 21.73 -1.26
C ALA A 249 -29.97 21.36 -2.76
N VAL A 250 -28.95 20.58 -3.16
CA VAL A 250 -28.81 20.11 -4.54
C VAL A 250 -29.97 19.20 -4.94
N VAL A 251 -30.34 18.23 -4.11
CA VAL A 251 -31.47 17.32 -4.39
C VAL A 251 -32.79 18.07 -4.50
N LEU A 252 -33.03 19.06 -3.63
CA LEU A 252 -34.24 19.88 -3.66
C LEU A 252 -34.32 20.69 -4.97
N VAL A 253 -33.23 21.33 -5.36
CA VAL A 253 -33.14 22.13 -6.58
C VAL A 253 -33.31 21.27 -7.83
N VAL A 254 -32.67 20.10 -7.88
CA VAL A 254 -32.81 19.15 -9.01
C VAL A 254 -34.25 18.63 -9.10
N ARG A 255 -34.84 18.22 -7.98
CA ARG A 255 -36.24 17.75 -7.95
C ARG A 255 -37.21 18.83 -8.40
N ARG A 256 -37.02 20.07 -7.95
CA ARG A 256 -37.84 21.24 -8.34
C ARG A 256 -37.66 21.57 -9.83
N SER A 257 -36.45 21.46 -10.36
CA SER A 257 -36.17 21.63 -11.79
C SER A 257 -36.87 20.57 -12.65
N THR A 258 -37.00 19.35 -12.14
CA THR A 258 -37.61 18.23 -12.88
C THR A 258 -39.15 18.26 -12.86
N GLN A 259 -39.79 18.98 -11.92
CA GLN A 259 -41.23 18.83 -11.64
C GLN A 259 -42.18 19.92 -12.17
N ALA A 260 -41.76 20.92 -12.95
CA ALA A 260 -42.70 21.98 -13.34
C ALA A 260 -42.65 22.41 -14.80
N THR A 261 -43.58 21.85 -15.56
CA THR A 261 -44.33 22.54 -16.62
C THR A 261 -44.79 23.93 -16.12
N SER A 262 -44.73 24.92 -17.01
CA SER A 262 -45.32 26.28 -16.94
C SER A 262 -44.72 27.34 -15.97
N LYS A 263 -43.90 28.22 -16.58
CA LYS A 263 -43.65 29.67 -16.40
C LYS A 263 -42.15 30.01 -16.33
N ASP A 264 -41.59 30.35 -17.49
CA ASP A 264 -40.22 30.81 -17.70
C ASP A 264 -39.95 32.13 -16.96
N SER A 265 -39.47 32.02 -15.72
CA SER A 265 -38.83 33.14 -15.04
C SER A 265 -37.33 32.93 -15.11
N TRP A 266 -36.57 33.96 -15.48
CA TRP A 266 -35.09 33.96 -15.55
C TRP A 266 -34.46 33.37 -14.28
N TRP A 267 -35.09 33.60 -13.12
CA TRP A 267 -34.69 33.05 -11.83
C TRP A 267 -34.77 31.52 -11.74
N ARG A 268 -35.75 30.88 -12.39
CA ARG A 268 -35.90 29.41 -12.40
C ARG A 268 -34.88 28.73 -13.32
N GLN A 269 -34.48 29.39 -14.40
CA GLN A 269 -33.43 28.87 -15.30
C GLN A 269 -32.04 28.93 -14.66
N ASN A 270 -31.78 29.97 -13.87
CA ASN A 270 -30.49 30.16 -13.20
C ASN A 270 -30.43 29.61 -11.76
N GLU A 271 -31.52 29.05 -11.22
CA GLU A 271 -31.59 28.55 -9.83
C GLU A 271 -30.48 27.55 -9.51
N ILE A 272 -30.23 26.57 -10.42
CA ILE A 272 -29.17 25.57 -10.25
C ILE A 272 -27.78 26.23 -10.24
N THR A 273 -27.49 27.07 -11.24
CA THR A 273 -26.19 27.73 -11.39
C THR A 273 -25.89 28.67 -10.23
N VAL A 274 -26.89 29.41 -9.75
CA VAL A 274 -26.77 30.33 -8.61
C VAL A 274 -26.51 29.55 -7.32
N VAL A 275 -27.26 28.46 -7.06
CA VAL A 275 -27.08 27.64 -5.85
C VAL A 275 -25.71 26.95 -5.85
N LEU A 276 -25.28 26.38 -6.98
CA LEU A 276 -23.97 25.74 -7.09
C LEU A 276 -22.82 26.74 -6.93
N SER A 277 -22.95 27.94 -7.50
CA SER A 277 -21.97 29.02 -7.34
C SER A 277 -21.89 29.50 -5.90
N LEU A 278 -23.04 29.70 -5.24
CA LEU A 278 -23.12 30.11 -3.84
C LEU A 278 -22.46 29.08 -2.90
N ILE A 279 -22.75 27.79 -3.11
CA ILE A 279 -22.12 26.69 -2.37
C ILE A 279 -20.61 26.72 -2.57
N SER A 280 -20.15 26.86 -3.82
CA SER A 280 -18.72 26.83 -4.15
C SER A 280 -17.92 27.99 -3.55
N VAL A 281 -18.56 29.15 -3.32
CA VAL A 281 -17.91 30.31 -2.67
C VAL A 281 -18.03 30.25 -1.14
N ALA A 282 -19.20 29.86 -0.61
CA ALA A 282 -19.44 29.85 0.82
C ALA A 282 -18.72 28.70 1.55
N PHE A 283 -18.58 27.54 0.91
CA PHE A 283 -18.02 26.35 1.55
C PHE A 283 -16.54 26.53 1.93
N PRO A 284 -15.65 27.00 1.04
CA PRO A 284 -14.26 27.27 1.40
C PRO A 284 -14.13 28.23 2.59
N VAL A 285 -14.91 29.31 2.62
CA VAL A 285 -14.89 30.30 3.73
C VAL A 285 -15.36 29.69 5.04
N LEU A 286 -16.42 28.87 5.01
CA LEU A 286 -16.91 28.17 6.20
C LEU A 286 -15.91 27.14 6.70
N PHE A 287 -15.26 26.39 5.80
CA PHE A 287 -14.21 25.44 6.16
C PHE A 287 -12.97 26.13 6.74
N GLU A 288 -12.58 27.31 6.25
CA GLU A 288 -11.49 28.09 6.83
C GLU A 288 -11.81 28.61 8.23
N LEU A 289 -13.03 29.11 8.46
CA LEU A 289 -13.48 29.53 9.79
C LEU A 289 -13.52 28.37 10.78
N ILE A 290 -14.00 27.20 10.34
CA ILE A 290 -13.99 25.96 11.13
C ILE A 290 -12.53 25.54 11.43
N GLY A 291 -11.64 25.65 10.44
CA GLY A 291 -10.21 25.36 10.61
C GLY A 291 -9.51 26.29 11.59
N PHE A 292 -9.88 27.58 11.61
CA PHE A 292 -9.40 28.53 12.61
C PHE A 292 -9.89 28.19 14.02
N LEU A 293 -11.16 27.79 14.16
CA LEU A 293 -11.74 27.34 15.43
C LEU A 293 -11.10 26.05 15.95
N GLU A 294 -10.63 25.16 15.07
CA GLU A 294 -10.00 23.91 15.47
C GLU A 294 -8.60 24.12 16.08
N SER A 295 -7.96 25.27 15.84
CA SER A 295 -6.63 25.63 16.36
C SER A 295 -5.65 24.45 16.29
N TYR A 296 -5.49 23.88 15.10
CA TYR A 296 -4.50 22.83 14.89
C TYR A 296 -3.12 23.38 15.26
N HIS A 297 -2.34 22.57 15.98
CA HIS A 297 -0.96 22.94 16.29
C HIS A 297 -0.23 23.21 14.96
N PRO A 298 0.39 24.38 14.76
CA PRO A 298 0.93 24.79 13.46
C PRO A 298 1.95 23.78 12.89
N ARG A 299 2.69 23.07 13.76
CA ARG A 299 3.56 21.94 13.33
C ARG A 299 2.82 20.71 12.77
N LYS A 300 1.65 20.36 13.31
CA LYS A 300 0.83 19.25 12.79
C LYS A 300 0.16 19.62 11.48
N GLN A 301 -0.32 20.87 11.37
CA GLN A 301 -0.87 21.41 10.13
C GLN A 301 0.19 21.43 9.02
N LEU A 302 1.42 21.86 9.34
CA LEU A 302 2.53 21.86 8.39
C LEU A 302 2.87 20.43 7.91
N ARG A 303 2.99 19.46 8.84
CA ARG A 303 3.26 18.06 8.49
C ARG A 303 2.14 17.41 7.67
N ILE A 304 0.88 17.80 7.88
CA ILE A 304 -0.27 17.28 7.14
C ILE A 304 -0.39 17.96 5.76
N GLN A 305 -0.01 19.23 5.62
CA GLN A 305 0.03 19.92 4.32
C GLN A 305 1.22 19.52 3.45
N LEU A 306 2.32 19.04 4.06
CA LEU A 306 3.52 18.58 3.36
C LEU A 306 3.51 17.08 3.03
N ALA A 307 2.54 16.31 3.54
CA ALA A 307 2.37 14.88 3.28
C ALA A 307 1.28 14.64 2.21
#